data_AF-A0A932P1S3-F1
#
_entry.id   AF-A0A932P1S3-F1
#
_cell.length_a   1.000
_cell.length_b   1.000
_cell.length_c   1.000
_cell.angle_alpha   90.00
_cell.angle_beta   90.00
_cell.angle_gamma   90.00
#
_symmetry.space_group_name_H-M   'P 1'
#
loop_
_entity.id
_entity.type
_entity.pdbx_description
1 polymer ?
#
loop_
_entity_poly.entity_id
_entity_poly.type
_entity_poly.pdbx_seq_one_letter_code
_entity_poly.pdbx_strand_id
1 'polypeptide(L)'
;MLDLANDQLDTVRSLVGRRLPGREVRIFGSRVTGRARLHSDLDLVIMGSEPVSDLALAELRADLEESDLPFRVDVITWTGIPKSLREEIERHHERLRPPLEIAQDSCQDSDMIPARDRQEVLGEIARRHGAGLVYLFGSQAEAGSRYLRGGEAAPESGSDLDIGVVFVSPPASAVPVYGDLYAELTGLFEPFTVDLVFLHEVSALFRYEAILGECAYAASDAFQEEFEERTIKQAADLKFKKRIFDEEVLEAIRDGYFEVKP
;
A
#
# COMPACT_ATOMS: atom_id res chain seq x y z
N MET A 1 -9.13 8.47 -2.86
CA MET A 1 -9.41 7.47 -1.80
C MET A 1 -10.37 6.50 -2.44
N LEU A 2 -9.88 5.32 -2.78
CA LEU A 2 -10.66 4.27 -3.40
C LEU A 2 -11.57 3.62 -2.35
N ASP A 3 -12.87 3.57 -2.64
CA ASP A 3 -13.87 2.92 -1.79
C ASP A 3 -13.97 1.43 -2.13
N LEU A 4 -12.93 0.68 -1.74
CA LEU A 4 -12.76 -0.76 -1.95
C LEU A 4 -11.95 -1.35 -0.80
N ALA A 5 -12.38 -2.48 -0.23
CA ALA A 5 -11.58 -3.17 0.78
C ALA A 5 -10.36 -3.87 0.15
N ASN A 6 -9.32 -4.13 0.94
CA ASN A 6 -8.05 -4.67 0.43
C ASN A 6 -8.21 -6.08 -0.17
N ASP A 7 -9.00 -6.94 0.46
CA ASP A 7 -9.33 -8.28 -0.03
C ASP A 7 -10.09 -8.25 -1.38
N GLN A 8 -11.02 -7.31 -1.53
CA GLN A 8 -11.73 -7.06 -2.78
C GLN A 8 -10.78 -6.56 -3.86
N LEU A 9 -9.89 -5.64 -3.50
CA LEU A 9 -8.88 -5.11 -4.42
C LEU A 9 -7.93 -6.21 -4.88
N ASP A 10 -7.46 -7.07 -3.99
CA ASP A 10 -6.57 -8.18 -4.32
C ASP A 10 -7.24 -9.25 -5.17
N THR A 11 -8.52 -9.52 -4.93
CA THR A 11 -9.34 -10.39 -5.80
C THR A 11 -9.40 -9.83 -7.22
N VAL A 12 -9.75 -8.54 -7.37
CA VAL A 12 -9.81 -7.88 -8.68
C VAL A 12 -8.45 -7.89 -9.38
N ARG A 13 -7.37 -7.58 -8.64
CA ARG A 13 -5.99 -7.61 -9.16
C ARG A 13 -5.61 -8.99 -9.68
N SER A 14 -5.90 -10.04 -8.92
CA SER A 14 -5.53 -11.42 -9.26
C SER A 14 -6.21 -11.88 -10.55
N LEU A 15 -7.51 -11.61 -10.66
CA LEU A 15 -8.31 -11.95 -11.84
C LEU A 15 -7.87 -11.18 -13.08
N VAL A 16 -7.64 -9.87 -12.95
CA VAL A 16 -7.14 -9.04 -14.05
C VAL A 16 -5.74 -9.46 -14.47
N GLY A 17 -4.82 -9.69 -13.53
CA GLY A 17 -3.45 -10.13 -13.83
C GLY A 17 -3.40 -11.46 -14.55
N ARG A 18 -4.24 -12.43 -14.14
CA ARG A 18 -4.35 -13.74 -14.78
C ARG A 18 -4.81 -13.67 -16.23
N ARG A 19 -5.80 -12.83 -16.54
CA ARG A 19 -6.45 -12.79 -17.86
C ARG A 19 -5.85 -11.74 -18.80
N LEU A 20 -5.30 -10.66 -18.27
CA LEU A 20 -4.75 -9.53 -19.02
C LEU A 20 -3.32 -9.18 -18.56
N PRO A 21 -2.37 -10.12 -18.66
CA PRO A 21 -1.01 -9.89 -18.20
C PRO A 21 -0.37 -8.70 -18.92
N GLY A 22 0.29 -7.83 -18.15
CA GLY A 22 0.98 -6.63 -18.66
C GLY A 22 0.07 -5.51 -19.17
N ARG A 23 -1.25 -5.67 -19.10
CA ARG A 23 -2.18 -4.59 -19.47
C ARG A 23 -2.35 -3.63 -18.33
N GLU A 24 -2.20 -2.34 -18.63
CA GLU A 24 -2.60 -1.31 -17.69
C GLU A 24 -4.13 -1.29 -17.58
N VAL A 25 -4.64 -1.45 -16.36
CA VAL A 25 -6.06 -1.30 -16.05
C VAL A 25 -6.21 -0.17 -15.04
N ARG A 26 -7.28 0.62 -15.16
CA ARG A 26 -7.61 1.69 -14.23
C ARG A 26 -9.01 1.48 -13.69
N ILE A 27 -9.19 1.78 -12.42
CA ILE A 27 -10.48 1.90 -11.76
C ILE A 27 -10.97 3.34 -11.97
N PHE A 28 -12.25 3.50 -12.29
CA PHE A 28 -12.88 4.81 -12.40
C PHE A 28 -14.29 4.78 -11.79
N GLY A 29 -15.03 5.88 -11.94
CA GLY A 29 -16.43 5.93 -11.53
C GLY A 29 -16.64 6.22 -10.05
N SER A 30 -17.75 5.70 -9.51
CA SER A 30 -18.28 6.13 -8.21
C SER A 30 -17.36 5.82 -7.03
N ARG A 31 -16.62 4.71 -7.10
CA ARG A 31 -15.68 4.24 -6.06
C ARG A 31 -14.37 5.02 -6.02
N VAL A 32 -14.05 5.80 -7.05
CA VAL A 32 -12.89 6.70 -7.09
C VAL A 32 -13.28 8.14 -6.73
N THR A 33 -14.49 8.56 -7.12
CA THR A 33 -14.98 9.93 -6.93
C THR A 33 -15.62 10.18 -5.56
N GLY A 34 -15.68 9.17 -4.69
CA GLY A 34 -16.31 9.25 -3.36
C GLY A 34 -17.84 9.35 -3.39
N ARG A 35 -18.47 8.95 -4.51
CA ARG A 35 -19.94 8.93 -4.69
C ARG A 35 -20.53 7.52 -4.64
N ALA A 36 -19.72 6.52 -4.31
CA ALA A 36 -20.14 5.13 -4.25
C ALA A 36 -21.18 4.90 -3.15
N ARG A 37 -22.13 4.02 -3.44
CA ARG A 37 -23.03 3.38 -2.48
C ARG A 37 -22.52 1.97 -2.22
N LEU A 38 -22.99 1.32 -1.16
CA LEU A 38 -22.58 -0.05 -0.79
C LEU A 38 -22.66 -1.05 -1.96
N HIS A 39 -23.69 -0.92 -2.81
CA HIS A 39 -23.92 -1.76 -3.99
C HIS A 39 -23.52 -1.11 -5.32
N SER A 40 -22.73 -0.04 -5.29
CA SER A 40 -22.21 0.56 -6.52
C SER A 40 -21.33 -0.44 -7.25
N ASP A 41 -21.47 -0.49 -8.57
CA ASP A 41 -20.58 -1.29 -9.40
C ASP A 41 -19.14 -0.74 -9.35
N LEU A 42 -18.17 -1.60 -9.65
CA LEU A 42 -16.76 -1.24 -9.81
C LEU A 42 -16.46 -1.09 -11.30
N ASP A 43 -16.11 0.11 -11.74
CA ASP A 43 -15.81 0.37 -13.14
C ASP A 43 -14.31 0.21 -13.43
N LEU A 44 -13.96 -0.69 -14.35
CA LEU A 44 -12.60 -0.94 -14.82
C LEU A 44 -12.45 -0.56 -16.30
N VAL A 45 -11.38 0.17 -16.61
CA VAL A 45 -10.99 0.46 -17.99
C VAL A 45 -9.64 -0.15 -18.31
N ILE A 46 -9.60 -0.95 -19.39
CA ILE A 46 -8.38 -1.53 -19.93
C ILE A 46 -7.74 -0.51 -20.87
N MET A 47 -6.52 -0.09 -20.54
CA MET A 47 -5.76 0.91 -21.26
C MET A 47 -4.96 0.29 -22.42
N GLY A 48 -4.55 1.16 -23.34
CA GLY A 48 -3.75 0.78 -24.51
C GLY A 48 -4.56 0.85 -25.81
N SER A 49 -3.83 0.92 -26.93
CA SER A 49 -4.39 0.96 -28.29
C SER A 49 -4.54 -0.44 -28.90
N GLU A 50 -3.84 -1.43 -28.34
CA GLU A 50 -3.91 -2.80 -28.83
C GLU A 50 -5.22 -3.48 -28.40
N PRO A 51 -5.92 -4.16 -29.32
CA PRO A 51 -7.17 -4.84 -29.02
C PRO A 51 -6.97 -5.98 -28.03
N VAL A 52 -7.86 -6.06 -27.05
CA VAL A 52 -7.97 -7.21 -26.15
C VAL A 52 -8.80 -8.27 -26.87
N SER A 53 -8.38 -9.53 -26.86
CA SER A 53 -9.15 -10.60 -27.49
C SER A 53 -10.52 -10.77 -26.81
N ASP A 54 -11.58 -10.97 -27.58
CA ASP A 54 -12.94 -11.17 -27.06
C ASP A 54 -13.02 -12.35 -26.07
N LEU A 55 -12.22 -13.40 -26.30
CA LEU A 55 -12.13 -14.55 -25.40
C LEU A 55 -11.57 -14.14 -24.03
N ALA A 56 -10.43 -13.46 -23.97
CA ALA A 56 -9.84 -13.00 -22.71
C ALA A 56 -10.78 -12.03 -21.94
N LEU A 57 -11.49 -11.17 -22.67
CA LEU A 57 -12.46 -10.26 -22.06
C LEU A 57 -13.69 -11.01 -21.52
N ALA A 58 -14.18 -12.04 -22.22
CA ALA A 58 -15.27 -12.89 -21.77
C ALA A 58 -14.88 -13.72 -20.54
N GLU A 59 -13.69 -14.31 -20.54
CA GLU A 59 -13.15 -15.06 -19.40
C GLU A 59 -12.95 -14.18 -18.17
N LEU A 60 -12.41 -12.97 -18.33
CA LEU A 60 -12.28 -12.03 -17.23
C LEU A 60 -13.64 -11.66 -16.62
N ARG A 61 -14.65 -11.42 -17.46
CA ARG A 61 -16.00 -11.10 -16.98
C ARG A 61 -16.63 -12.27 -16.23
N ALA A 62 -16.47 -13.49 -16.74
CA ALA A 62 -16.95 -14.69 -16.06
C ALA A 62 -16.27 -14.87 -14.70
N ASP A 63 -14.94 -14.77 -14.65
CA ASP A 63 -14.18 -14.88 -13.39
C ASP A 63 -14.59 -13.82 -12.36
N LEU A 64 -14.87 -12.59 -12.80
CA LEU A 64 -15.34 -11.50 -11.92
C LEU A 64 -16.77 -11.76 -11.42
N GLU A 65 -17.65 -12.29 -12.27
CA GLU A 65 -19.03 -12.62 -11.90
C GLU A 65 -19.12 -13.83 -10.95
N GLU A 66 -18.20 -14.78 -11.08
CA GLU A 66 -18.08 -15.95 -10.18
C GLU A 66 -17.35 -15.65 -8.86
N SER A 67 -16.76 -14.46 -8.72
CA SER A 67 -15.99 -14.07 -7.52
C SER A 67 -16.88 -13.73 -6.32
N ASP A 68 -16.31 -13.77 -5.12
CA ASP A 68 -16.99 -13.41 -3.87
C ASP A 68 -17.17 -11.88 -3.69
N LEU A 69 -16.98 -11.07 -4.74
CA LEU A 69 -17.15 -9.62 -4.67
C LEU A 69 -18.63 -9.26 -4.41
N PRO A 70 -18.93 -8.37 -3.44
CA PRO A 70 -20.31 -8.04 -3.06
C PRO A 70 -21.01 -7.07 -4.04
N PHE A 71 -20.40 -6.79 -5.19
CA PHE A 71 -20.87 -5.86 -6.22
C PHE A 71 -20.41 -6.34 -7.61
N ARG A 72 -21.05 -5.82 -8.66
CA ARG A 72 -20.65 -6.14 -10.03
C ARG A 72 -19.42 -5.35 -10.45
N VAL A 73 -18.68 -5.91 -11.40
CA VAL A 73 -17.51 -5.26 -11.99
C VAL A 73 -17.75 -5.04 -13.48
N ASP A 74 -17.83 -3.78 -13.89
CA ASP A 74 -18.00 -3.40 -15.28
C ASP A 74 -16.64 -3.18 -15.95
N VAL A 75 -16.38 -3.91 -17.03
CA VAL A 75 -15.08 -3.86 -17.74
C VAL A 75 -15.26 -3.29 -19.14
N ILE A 76 -14.57 -2.19 -19.43
CA ILE A 76 -14.56 -1.52 -20.73
C ILE A 76 -13.15 -1.33 -21.29
N THR A 77 -13.03 -1.14 -22.60
CA THR A 77 -11.75 -0.89 -23.29
C THR A 77 -11.59 0.57 -23.67
N TRP A 78 -10.40 1.15 -23.44
CA TRP A 78 -10.10 2.56 -23.71
C TRP A 78 -10.35 2.99 -25.17
N THR A 79 -10.12 2.10 -26.13
CA THR A 79 -10.27 2.39 -27.57
C THR A 79 -11.72 2.66 -27.98
N GLY A 80 -12.69 2.10 -27.27
CA GLY A 80 -14.12 2.16 -27.62
C GLY A 80 -14.93 3.25 -26.92
N ILE A 81 -14.33 4.04 -26.01
CA ILE A 81 -15.10 4.97 -25.18
C ILE A 81 -15.17 6.40 -25.76
N PRO A 82 -16.31 7.12 -25.57
CA PRO A 82 -16.49 8.49 -26.04
C PRO A 82 -15.50 9.46 -25.39
N LYS A 83 -15.19 10.55 -26.09
CA LYS A 83 -14.23 11.57 -25.62
C LYS A 83 -14.59 12.14 -24.23
N SER A 84 -15.88 12.40 -23.98
CA SER A 84 -16.35 12.91 -22.69
C SER A 84 -16.00 11.97 -21.53
N LEU A 85 -16.15 10.66 -21.73
CA LEU A 85 -15.82 9.65 -20.73
C LEU A 85 -14.30 9.50 -20.55
N ARG A 86 -13.51 9.62 -21.63
CA ARG A 86 -12.04 9.64 -21.53
C ARG A 86 -11.55 10.76 -20.62
N GLU A 87 -12.07 11.97 -20.83
CA GLU A 87 -11.71 13.14 -20.02
C GLU A 87 -12.13 12.98 -18.56
N GLU A 88 -13.25 12.31 -18.28
CA GLU A 88 -13.68 12.02 -16.91
C GLU A 88 -12.76 11.02 -16.21
N ILE A 89 -12.41 9.92 -16.89
CA ILE A 89 -11.48 8.92 -16.38
C ILE A 89 -10.10 9.54 -16.15
N GLU A 90 -9.58 10.34 -17.08
CA GLU A 90 -8.29 11.02 -16.91
C GLU A 90 -8.26 11.91 -15.66
N ARG A 91 -9.37 12.58 -15.33
CA ARG A 91 -9.50 13.41 -14.12
C ARG A 91 -9.67 12.60 -12.83
N HIS A 92 -10.41 11.49 -12.88
CA HIS A 92 -10.77 10.71 -11.70
C HIS A 92 -10.62 9.21 -11.96
N HIS A 93 -9.38 8.73 -11.87
CA HIS A 93 -9.08 7.31 -11.90
C HIS A 93 -8.06 6.93 -10.83
N GLU A 94 -8.04 5.65 -10.52
CA GLU A 94 -6.96 5.02 -9.78
C GLU A 94 -6.38 3.88 -10.62
N ARG A 95 -5.06 3.76 -10.68
CA ARG A 95 -4.43 2.70 -11.48
C ARG A 95 -4.57 1.38 -10.74
N LEU A 96 -5.15 0.37 -11.39
CA LEU A 96 -5.15 -0.99 -10.88
C LEU A 96 -3.73 -1.54 -11.05
N ARG A 97 -2.94 -1.44 -9.99
CA ARG A 97 -1.61 -2.06 -9.95
C ARG A 97 -1.81 -3.58 -9.92
N PRO A 98 -0.99 -4.37 -10.64
CA PRO A 98 -1.04 -5.82 -10.54
C PRO A 98 -0.94 -6.27 -9.07
N PRO A 99 -1.43 -7.48 -8.73
CA PRO A 99 -1.12 -8.04 -7.42
C PRO A 99 0.40 -7.97 -7.25
N LEU A 100 0.86 -7.73 -6.03
CA LEU A 100 2.24 -8.03 -5.69
C LEU A 100 2.45 -9.51 -6.04
N GLU A 101 3.10 -9.78 -7.18
CA GLU A 101 3.41 -11.15 -7.58
C GLU A 101 4.37 -11.70 -6.52
N ILE A 102 3.86 -12.54 -5.63
CA ILE A 102 4.70 -13.46 -4.86
C ILE A 102 5.29 -14.39 -5.91
N ALA A 103 6.55 -14.16 -6.26
CA ALA A 103 7.33 -15.08 -7.05
C ALA A 103 7.29 -16.44 -6.34
N GLN A 104 6.55 -17.38 -6.92
CA GLN A 104 6.76 -18.79 -6.63
C GLN A 104 8.09 -19.17 -7.27
N ASP A 105 9.17 -19.05 -6.50
CA ASP A 105 10.35 -19.85 -6.73
C ASP A 105 10.80 -20.48 -5.40
N SER A 106 11.13 -21.75 -5.53
CA SER A 106 11.33 -22.74 -4.49
C SER A 106 12.33 -22.33 -3.41
N CYS A 107 11.89 -22.32 -2.16
CA CYS A 107 12.74 -22.61 -1.00
C CYS A 107 12.16 -23.80 -0.25
N GLN A 108 12.48 -25.00 -0.75
CA GLN A 108 12.65 -26.14 0.12
C GLN A 108 13.95 -25.92 0.87
N ASP A 109 13.84 -25.47 2.12
CA ASP A 109 14.40 -26.13 3.28
C ASP A 109 14.39 -25.16 4.46
N SER A 110 13.69 -25.59 5.49
CA SER A 110 13.59 -24.96 6.79
C SER A 110 14.97 -24.90 7.46
N ASP A 111 15.50 -23.71 7.70
CA ASP A 111 16.46 -23.48 8.77
C ASP A 111 16.17 -22.13 9.42
N MET A 112 15.75 -22.19 10.70
CA MET A 112 15.49 -21.04 11.56
C MET A 112 16.74 -20.17 11.66
N ILE A 113 16.68 -18.92 11.19
CA ILE A 113 17.75 -17.93 11.36
C ILE A 113 17.83 -17.52 12.86
N PRO A 114 18.95 -17.76 13.55
CA PRO A 114 19.14 -17.35 14.95
C PRO A 114 19.01 -15.84 15.18
N ALA A 115 18.55 -15.49 16.37
CA ALA A 115 18.34 -14.14 16.91
C ALA A 115 19.38 -13.06 16.59
N ARG A 116 20.68 -13.38 16.64
CA ARG A 116 21.76 -12.42 16.37
C ARG A 116 21.92 -12.12 14.89
N ASP A 117 21.47 -13.03 14.04
CA ASP A 117 21.62 -12.90 12.60
C ASP A 117 20.52 -11.99 12.03
N ARG A 118 19.32 -11.91 12.62
CA ARG A 118 18.21 -11.12 12.04
C ARG A 118 18.48 -9.61 11.99
N GLN A 119 19.00 -9.02 13.07
CA GLN A 119 19.35 -7.60 13.09
C GLN A 119 20.49 -7.29 12.10
N GLU A 120 21.45 -8.20 11.99
CA GLU A 120 22.59 -8.07 11.06
C GLU A 120 22.14 -8.22 9.60
N VAL A 121 21.30 -9.21 9.32
CA VAL A 121 20.65 -9.44 8.02
C VAL A 121 19.81 -8.24 7.62
N LEU A 122 19.02 -7.64 8.53
CA LEU A 122 18.30 -6.39 8.24
C LEU A 122 19.25 -5.29 7.80
N GLY A 123 20.39 -5.16 8.49
CA GLY A 123 21.43 -4.20 8.13
C GLY A 123 22.08 -4.48 6.78
N GLU A 124 22.26 -5.75 6.40
CA GLU A 124 22.75 -6.13 5.08
C GLU A 124 21.76 -5.82 3.97
N ILE A 125 20.48 -6.19 4.17
CA ILE A 125 19.37 -5.88 3.27
C ILE A 125 19.31 -4.36 3.06
N ALA A 126 19.30 -3.59 4.15
CA ALA A 126 19.20 -2.14 4.09
C ALA A 126 20.37 -1.52 3.30
N ARG A 127 21.61 -1.93 3.57
CA ARG A 127 22.79 -1.43 2.84
C ARG A 127 22.75 -1.80 1.36
N ARG A 128 22.33 -3.02 1.01
CA ARG A 128 22.26 -3.51 -0.37
C ARG A 128 21.29 -2.69 -1.21
N HIS A 129 20.16 -2.32 -0.61
CA HIS A 129 19.10 -1.53 -1.26
C HIS A 129 19.27 -0.02 -1.10
N GLY A 130 20.33 0.44 -0.43
CA GLY A 130 20.58 1.87 -0.19
C GLY A 130 19.62 2.52 0.81
N ALA A 131 18.95 1.73 1.64
CA ALA A 131 18.14 2.21 2.74
C ALA A 131 19.04 2.81 3.83
N GLY A 132 18.75 4.05 4.22
CA GLY A 132 19.41 4.76 5.30
C GLY A 132 18.69 4.62 6.65
N LEU A 133 17.37 4.40 6.63
CA LEU A 133 16.56 4.13 7.83
C LEU A 133 15.52 3.04 7.54
N VAL A 134 15.25 2.22 8.54
CA VAL A 134 14.13 1.29 8.58
C VAL A 134 13.41 1.44 9.93
N TYR A 135 12.13 1.80 9.89
CA TYR A 135 11.26 1.90 11.05
C TYR A 135 10.24 0.77 11.04
N LEU A 136 9.90 0.23 12.20
CA LEU A 136 8.70 -0.58 12.40
C LEU A 136 7.67 0.30 13.07
N PHE A 137 6.46 0.36 12.54
CA PHE A 137 5.42 1.21 13.08
C PHE A 137 4.07 0.48 13.09
N GLY A 138 3.01 1.20 13.47
CA GLY A 138 1.69 0.61 13.65
C GLY A 138 1.60 -0.33 14.86
N SER A 139 0.59 -1.20 14.84
CA SER A 139 0.19 -1.98 16.02
C SER A 139 1.19 -3.11 16.38
N GLN A 140 1.93 -3.61 15.40
CA GLN A 140 2.88 -4.72 15.56
C GLN A 140 4.34 -4.27 15.75
N ALA A 141 4.62 -2.97 15.79
CA ALA A 141 5.99 -2.42 15.85
C ALA A 141 6.84 -3.02 16.98
N GLU A 142 6.28 -3.07 18.20
CA GLU A 142 6.99 -3.59 19.37
C GLU A 142 7.25 -5.11 19.24
N ALA A 143 6.27 -5.86 18.73
CA ALA A 143 6.39 -7.29 18.49
C ALA A 143 7.47 -7.59 17.43
N GLY A 144 7.49 -6.83 16.33
CA GLY A 144 8.53 -6.92 15.30
C GLY A 144 9.92 -6.55 15.81
N SER A 145 10.04 -5.49 16.62
CA SER A 145 11.33 -5.07 17.23
C SER A 145 11.87 -6.14 18.19
N ARG A 146 10.98 -6.73 19.01
CA ARG A 146 11.33 -7.86 19.88
C ARG A 146 11.78 -9.07 19.07
N TYR A 147 11.09 -9.36 17.97
CA TYR A 147 11.43 -10.45 17.07
C TYR A 147 12.81 -10.25 16.41
N LEU A 148 13.12 -9.04 15.92
CA LEU A 148 14.45 -8.74 15.36
C LEU A 148 15.58 -8.98 16.36
N ARG A 149 15.35 -8.64 17.63
CA ARG A 149 16.33 -8.82 18.72
C ARG A 149 16.45 -10.28 19.18
N GLY A 150 15.72 -11.20 18.56
CA GLY A 150 15.76 -12.63 18.86
C GLY A 150 14.67 -13.17 19.75
N GLY A 151 13.67 -12.37 20.09
CA GLY A 151 12.49 -12.84 20.80
C GLY A 151 11.64 -13.79 19.96
N GLU A 152 10.75 -14.51 20.64
CA GLU A 152 9.73 -15.33 19.99
C GLU A 152 8.74 -14.44 19.23
N ALA A 153 8.34 -14.90 18.04
CA ALA A 153 7.28 -14.26 17.28
C ALA A 153 5.93 -14.59 17.91
N ALA A 154 5.16 -13.55 18.23
CA ALA A 154 3.76 -13.68 18.62
C ALA A 154 2.93 -12.64 17.85
N PRO A 155 2.84 -12.75 16.50
CA PRO A 155 2.05 -11.82 15.72
C PRO A 155 0.57 -11.94 16.10
N GLU A 156 -0.13 -10.81 16.17
CA GLU A 156 -1.59 -10.84 16.32
C GLU A 156 -2.23 -11.25 14.99
N SER A 157 -3.17 -12.20 15.05
CA SER A 157 -3.83 -12.70 13.83
C SER A 157 -4.62 -11.58 13.13
N GLY A 158 -4.31 -11.34 11.87
CA GLY A 158 -4.99 -10.35 11.03
C GLY A 158 -4.42 -8.93 11.13
N SER A 159 -3.31 -8.73 11.85
CA SER A 159 -2.59 -7.45 11.87
C SER A 159 -1.26 -7.57 11.11
N ASP A 160 -0.96 -6.57 10.29
CA ASP A 160 0.28 -6.42 9.56
C ASP A 160 1.37 -5.73 10.42
N LEU A 161 2.61 -6.01 10.04
CA LEU A 161 3.80 -5.33 10.52
C LEU A 161 4.16 -4.25 9.51
N ASP A 162 3.84 -3.00 9.85
CA ASP A 162 4.21 -1.86 9.03
C ASP A 162 5.71 -1.57 9.10
N ILE A 163 6.37 -1.53 7.94
CA ILE A 163 7.79 -1.27 7.80
C ILE A 163 8.01 -0.04 6.91
N GLY A 164 8.64 0.98 7.49
CA GLY A 164 8.89 2.26 6.86
C GLY A 164 10.35 2.37 6.43
N VAL A 165 10.62 2.59 5.14
CA VAL A 165 11.98 2.69 4.60
C VAL A 165 12.28 4.10 4.09
N VAL A 166 13.43 4.63 4.48
CA VAL A 166 14.00 5.87 3.97
C VAL A 166 15.32 5.55 3.27
N PHE A 167 15.47 5.96 2.02
CA PHE A 167 16.71 5.77 1.27
C PHE A 167 17.68 6.91 1.49
N VAL A 168 18.99 6.61 1.52
CA VAL A 168 20.05 7.64 1.50
C VAL A 168 19.96 8.45 0.21
N SER A 169 19.66 7.78 -0.90
CA SER A 169 19.30 8.38 -2.18
C SER A 169 18.11 7.62 -2.77
N PRO A 170 17.00 8.28 -3.14
CA PRO A 170 15.86 7.59 -3.71
C PRO A 170 16.23 6.76 -4.94
N PRO A 171 15.70 5.53 -5.09
CA PRO A 171 16.01 4.71 -6.24
C PRO A 171 15.47 5.34 -7.53
N ALA A 172 16.22 5.20 -8.63
CA ALA A 172 15.80 5.71 -9.94
C ALA A 172 14.51 5.04 -10.46
N SER A 173 14.24 3.81 -10.02
CA SER A 173 12.97 3.11 -10.21
C SER A 173 12.56 2.45 -8.91
N ALA A 174 11.43 2.88 -8.36
CA ALA A 174 10.91 2.37 -7.09
C ALA A 174 10.40 0.92 -7.20
N VAL A 175 9.86 0.52 -8.36
CA VAL A 175 9.15 -0.76 -8.51
C VAL A 175 10.07 -1.98 -8.30
N PRO A 176 11.25 -2.09 -8.95
CA PRO A 176 12.13 -3.24 -8.73
C PRO A 176 12.67 -3.28 -7.29
N VAL A 177 13.06 -2.12 -6.76
CA VAL A 177 13.60 -2.01 -5.40
C VAL A 177 12.54 -2.37 -4.36
N TYR A 178 11.29 -1.98 -4.59
CA TYR A 178 10.18 -2.35 -3.71
C TYR A 178 9.96 -3.86 -3.70
N GLY A 179 9.91 -4.51 -4.87
CA GLY A 179 9.69 -5.95 -4.96
C GLY A 179 10.80 -6.77 -4.28
N ASP A 180 12.05 -6.44 -4.57
CA ASP A 180 13.20 -7.12 -3.97
C ASP A 180 13.24 -6.91 -2.46
N LEU A 181 13.07 -5.66 -2.00
CA LEU A 181 13.10 -5.33 -0.58
C LEU A 181 11.91 -5.95 0.17
N TYR A 182 10.72 -5.98 -0.43
CA TYR A 182 9.55 -6.63 0.14
C TYR A 182 9.77 -8.13 0.35
N ALA A 183 10.32 -8.83 -0.64
CA ALA A 183 10.60 -10.26 -0.56
C ALA A 183 11.63 -10.57 0.55
N GLU A 184 12.72 -9.80 0.61
CA GLU A 184 13.76 -9.99 1.62
C GLU A 184 13.27 -9.68 3.03
N LEU A 185 12.49 -8.61 3.21
CA LEU A 185 11.90 -8.27 4.51
C LEU A 185 10.85 -9.30 4.92
N THR A 186 10.01 -9.78 4.00
CA THR A 186 9.03 -10.84 4.30
C THR A 186 9.72 -12.10 4.82
N GLY A 187 10.81 -12.53 4.17
CA GLY A 187 11.59 -13.68 4.64
C GLY A 187 12.25 -13.44 6.00
N LEU A 188 12.76 -12.24 6.24
CA LEU A 188 13.38 -11.89 7.53
C LEU A 188 12.37 -11.84 8.68
N PHE A 189 11.16 -11.34 8.42
CA PHE A 189 10.12 -11.12 9.41
C PHE A 189 9.09 -12.25 9.46
N GLU A 190 9.30 -13.41 8.83
CA GLU A 190 8.41 -14.56 9.01
C GLU A 190 8.32 -14.90 10.51
N PRO A 191 7.13 -15.00 11.13
CA PRO A 191 5.79 -15.19 10.56
C PRO A 191 4.90 -13.93 10.42
N PHE A 192 5.43 -12.72 10.56
CA PHE A 192 4.65 -11.49 10.41
C PHE A 192 4.22 -11.28 8.95
N THR A 193 3.01 -10.75 8.75
CA THR A 193 2.61 -10.22 7.44
C THR A 193 3.18 -8.82 7.32
N VAL A 194 4.06 -8.56 6.34
CA VAL A 194 4.74 -7.27 6.21
C VAL A 194 3.93 -6.33 5.30
N ASP A 195 3.74 -5.08 5.73
CA ASP A 195 3.37 -3.96 4.85
C ASP A 195 4.55 -3.00 4.71
N LEU A 196 5.07 -2.84 3.48
CA LEU A 196 6.25 -2.02 3.21
C LEU A 196 5.85 -0.66 2.66
N VAL A 197 6.35 0.41 3.28
CA VAL A 197 6.07 1.79 2.89
C VAL A 197 7.37 2.58 2.71
N PHE A 198 7.49 3.27 1.57
CA PHE A 198 8.57 4.22 1.33
C PHE A 198 8.21 5.59 1.93
N LEU A 199 8.86 5.95 3.05
CA LEU A 199 8.48 7.13 3.83
C LEU A 199 8.75 8.46 3.10
N HIS A 200 9.58 8.47 2.06
CA HIS A 200 9.77 9.66 1.25
C HIS A 200 8.57 9.97 0.32
N GLU A 201 7.72 8.99 0.02
CA GLU A 201 6.56 9.13 -0.87
C GLU A 201 5.26 9.46 -0.12
N VAL A 202 5.23 9.32 1.19
CA VAL A 202 4.04 9.53 2.03
C VAL A 202 3.96 10.93 2.63
N SER A 203 2.77 11.27 3.14
CA SER A 203 2.52 12.56 3.78
C SER A 203 3.39 12.75 5.04
N ALA A 204 3.68 14.01 5.40
CA ALA A 204 4.46 14.29 6.60
C ALA A 204 3.76 13.85 7.91
N LEU A 205 2.42 13.73 7.92
CA LEU A 205 1.70 13.17 9.06
C LEU A 205 1.91 11.65 9.19
N PHE A 206 1.87 10.93 8.08
CA PHE A 206 2.13 9.48 8.06
C PHE A 206 3.61 9.18 8.37
N ARG A 207 4.54 9.95 7.82
CA ARG A 207 5.96 9.89 8.23
C ARG A 207 6.13 10.08 9.73
N TYR A 208 5.38 11.03 10.30
CA TYR A 208 5.44 11.32 11.72
C TYR A 208 4.96 10.12 12.56
N GLU A 209 3.92 9.42 12.12
CA GLU A 209 3.47 8.17 12.75
C GLU A 209 4.55 7.08 12.68
N ALA A 210 5.25 6.96 11.55
CA ALA A 210 6.34 6.00 11.40
C ALA A 210 7.51 6.26 12.36
N ILE A 211 7.96 7.50 12.52
CA ILE A 211 9.08 7.84 13.43
C ILE A 211 8.71 7.75 14.91
N LEU A 212 7.41 7.69 15.26
CA LEU A 212 6.98 7.39 16.63
C LEU A 212 7.10 5.89 16.96
N GLY A 213 7.29 5.05 15.95
CA GLY A 213 7.55 3.63 16.10
C GLY A 213 8.99 3.31 16.49
N GLU A 214 9.41 2.09 16.18
CA GLU A 214 10.72 1.54 16.52
C GLU A 214 11.69 1.72 15.36
N CYS A 215 12.81 2.43 15.58
CA CYS A 215 13.90 2.45 14.61
C CYS A 215 14.64 1.10 14.64
N ALA A 216 14.46 0.29 13.60
CA ALA A 216 15.06 -1.04 13.49
C ALA A 216 16.45 -1.02 12.83
N TYR A 217 16.71 -0.03 11.96
CA TYR A 217 18.01 0.19 11.35
C TYR A 217 18.23 1.68 11.07
N ALA A 218 19.44 2.16 11.36
CA ALA A 218 19.92 3.47 10.93
C ALA A 218 21.35 3.37 10.40
N ALA A 219 21.61 4.00 9.25
CA ALA A 219 22.94 4.08 8.66
C ALA A 219 23.89 4.96 9.50
N SER A 220 23.34 5.98 10.18
CA SER A 220 24.04 6.78 11.19
C SER A 220 23.03 7.57 12.03
N ASP A 221 23.40 7.87 13.28
CA ASP A 221 22.59 8.68 14.20
C ASP A 221 22.27 10.06 13.59
N ALA A 222 23.24 10.69 12.93
CA ALA A 222 23.05 11.99 12.29
C ALA A 222 22.01 11.96 11.15
N PHE A 223 21.98 10.88 10.36
CA PHE A 223 20.99 10.72 9.29
C PHE A 223 19.59 10.50 9.84
N GLN A 224 19.48 9.74 10.93
CA GLN A 224 18.22 9.54 11.64
C GLN A 224 17.69 10.86 12.22
N GLU A 225 18.52 11.57 12.98
CA GLU A 225 18.15 12.84 13.61
C GLU A 225 17.70 13.88 12.58
N GLU A 226 18.41 14.02 11.46
CA GLU A 226 18.05 14.96 10.39
C GLU A 226 16.67 14.65 9.78
N PHE A 227 16.40 13.36 9.54
CA PHE A 227 15.12 12.91 8.97
C PHE A 227 13.96 13.13 9.95
N GLU A 228 14.13 12.76 11.22
CA GLU A 228 13.12 12.91 12.26
C GLU A 228 12.83 14.38 12.54
N GLU A 229 13.86 15.23 12.68
CA GLU A 229 13.70 16.66 12.91
C GLU A 229 12.91 17.33 11.77
N ARG A 230 13.26 17.02 10.52
CA ARG A 230 12.55 17.52 9.34
C ARG A 230 11.09 17.06 9.32
N THR A 231 10.86 15.79 9.62
CA THR A 231 9.51 15.20 9.68
C THR A 231 8.66 15.86 10.76
N ILE A 232 9.21 16.07 11.96
CA ILE A 232 8.52 16.73 13.08
C ILE A 232 8.17 18.17 12.71
N LYS A 233 9.09 18.93 12.12
CA LYS A 233 8.83 20.30 11.66
C LYS A 233 7.68 20.35 10.65
N GLN A 234 7.73 19.52 9.62
CA GLN A 234 6.68 19.44 8.60
C GLN A 234 5.33 18.98 9.18
N ALA A 235 5.34 18.03 10.11
CA ALA A 235 4.14 17.52 10.74
C ALA A 235 3.52 18.53 11.72
N ALA A 236 4.32 19.32 12.45
CA ALA A 236 3.84 20.36 13.34
C ALA A 236 3.05 21.43 12.59
N ASP A 237 3.54 21.85 11.41
CA ASP A 237 2.85 22.78 10.52
C ASP A 237 1.49 22.25 10.05
N LEU A 238 1.38 20.93 9.84
CA LEU A 238 0.15 20.28 9.39
C LEU A 238 -0.81 19.94 10.53
N LYS A 239 -0.31 19.51 11.70
CA LYS A 239 -1.12 19.25 12.90
C LYS A 239 -1.82 20.51 13.38
N PHE A 240 -1.18 21.67 13.25
CA PHE A 240 -1.81 22.95 13.54
C PHE A 240 -3.03 23.21 12.64
N LYS A 241 -2.93 22.91 11.34
CA LYS A 241 -4.04 23.05 10.39
C LYS A 241 -5.14 22.01 10.59
N LYS A 242 -4.76 20.75 10.87
CA LYS A 242 -5.72 19.67 11.14
C LYS A 242 -6.52 19.94 12.41
N ARG A 243 -5.88 20.42 13.49
CA ARG A 243 -6.57 20.78 14.73
C ARG A 243 -7.57 21.93 14.56
N ILE A 244 -7.22 22.96 13.77
CA ILE A 244 -8.15 24.06 13.45
C ILE A 244 -9.35 23.50 12.67
N PHE A 245 -9.11 22.66 11.66
CA PHE A 245 -10.17 22.05 10.86
C PHE A 245 -11.06 21.12 11.69
N ASP A 246 -10.46 20.30 12.57
CA ASP A 246 -11.20 19.39 13.44
C ASP A 246 -12.02 20.17 14.49
N GLU A 247 -11.49 21.27 15.05
CA GLU A 247 -12.22 22.18 15.95
C GLU A 247 -13.38 22.89 15.22
N GLU A 248 -13.16 23.42 14.01
CA GLU A 248 -14.19 24.04 13.17
C GLU A 248 -15.29 23.05 12.75
N VAL A 249 -14.91 21.81 12.43
CA VAL A 249 -15.86 20.74 12.09
C VAL A 249 -16.65 20.30 13.33
N LEU A 250 -15.99 20.15 14.49
CA LEU A 250 -16.67 19.84 15.75
C LEU A 250 -17.61 20.97 16.20
N GLU A 251 -17.24 22.23 15.98
CA GLU A 251 -18.07 23.39 16.24
C GLU A 251 -19.26 23.44 15.26
N ALA A 252 -19.04 23.17 13.97
CA ALA A 252 -20.13 23.07 12.99
C ALA A 252 -21.13 21.93 13.29
N ILE A 253 -20.66 20.80 13.83
CA ILE A 253 -21.53 19.71 14.32
C ILE A 253 -22.31 20.18 15.56
N ARG A 254 -21.64 20.88 16.50
CA ARG A 254 -22.27 21.41 17.72
C ARG A 254 -23.33 22.48 17.43
N ASP A 255 -23.11 23.28 16.40
CA ASP A 255 -24.00 24.34 15.94
C ASP A 255 -25.11 23.83 15.00
N GLY A 256 -25.16 22.51 14.74
CA GLY A 256 -26.24 21.86 14.02
C GLY A 256 -26.16 21.98 12.49
N TYR A 257 -24.99 22.30 11.93
CA TYR A 257 -24.80 22.34 10.47
C TYR A 257 -24.68 20.93 9.84
N PHE A 258 -24.51 19.88 10.65
CA PHE A 258 -24.44 18.49 10.20
C PHE A 258 -25.30 17.57 11.07
N GLU A 259 -26.31 16.91 10.49
CA GLU A 259 -26.99 15.79 11.13
C GLU A 259 -26.17 14.52 10.92
N VAL A 260 -25.55 14.02 11.99
CA VAL A 260 -24.98 12.66 12.01
C VAL A 260 -26.14 11.69 12.17
N LYS A 261 -26.58 11.07 11.07
CA LYS A 261 -27.54 9.98 11.17
C LYS A 261 -26.86 8.76 11.80
N PRO A 262 -27.53 8.11 12.77
CA PRO A 262 -26.99 6.96 13.50
C PRO A 262 -26.80 5.74 12.61
#